data_AF-A0A0S7ZS53-F1
#
_entry.id   AF-A0A0S7ZS53-F1
#
_cell.length_a   1.000
_cell.length_b   1.000
_cell.length_c   1.000
_cell.angle_alpha   90.00
_cell.angle_beta   90.00
_cell.angle_gamma   90.00
#
_symmetry.space_group_name_H-M   'P 1'
#
loop_
_entity.id
_entity.type
_entity.pdbx_description
1 polymer ?
#
loop_
_entity_poly.entity_id
_entity_poly.type
_entity_poly.pdbx_seq_one_letter_code
_entity_poly.pdbx_strand_id
1 'polypeptide(L)'
;MSQRKPLSVEQIQAILDECLDVEFTFIKTEGAAHQLACIDREDQDFILTWVKRVSSTNIQVAYQFISQTIEALASLDKRVIEAWALHAMDMYDQYGLRAALDVIQNAQGFIQSSRERAHGAVFADVANVLLHFTHGLSGRELTLEEGEAAYTDSEKVYLPPVIALCDKAEDNFRIYKIMAAFLWAQTRFGSFRIPLAEILKQQQNPDKFRRLFHALDTLRLEACIARELPGLYRDMQAIKKQLEEEDRDQQWQEYANLLSGEAADVQDVLRLTEANLESLEPFECCFYQGELNPDEVHACMQARLLKEKAAFRTALRKISEELKNSTAEPQIQPQKFEAKKIPDPTQPDGFQIEITIDDKPIVMLEDVKQLSTSIVQDLGEIPDEYLVPAGDGEYDPKFLKEQEPDPDEVWKGTYHEEGAFLYKEWDFQRQHYRKNWCAVREKTVTPVYDEFVRKTLNKHSGLIKHLRKTFEAMRDEDRLLKRQVYGDGVDIDALVEALADAKDGSEMSDRLFTRMHRTERNIAVCFMVDMSGSTKGWINEAER
;
A
#
# COMPACT_ATOMS: atom_id res chain seq x y z
N MET A 1 20.59 -30.35 21.24
CA MET A 1 19.91 -29.26 21.97
C MET A 1 19.47 -29.81 23.31
N SER A 2 19.99 -29.26 24.41
CA SER A 2 19.64 -29.70 25.77
C SER A 2 18.19 -29.31 26.05
N GLN A 3 17.30 -30.27 26.31
CA GLN A 3 15.93 -29.99 26.74
C GLN A 3 15.99 -29.16 28.03
N ARG A 4 15.64 -27.87 27.93
CA ARG A 4 15.54 -26.98 29.09
C ARG A 4 14.36 -27.48 29.95
N LYS A 5 14.56 -27.58 31.27
CA LYS A 5 13.48 -27.95 32.18
C LYS A 5 12.39 -26.85 32.19
N PRO A 6 11.10 -27.21 32.27
CA PRO A 6 10.03 -26.25 32.52
C PRO A 6 10.31 -25.43 33.79
N LEU A 7 9.87 -24.17 33.80
CA LEU A 7 9.96 -23.31 34.98
C LEU A 7 9.00 -23.77 36.06
N SER A 8 9.37 -23.54 37.32
CA SER A 8 8.45 -23.71 38.44
C SER A 8 7.43 -22.58 38.50
N VAL A 9 6.34 -22.81 39.24
CA VAL A 9 5.31 -21.80 39.49
C VAL A 9 5.93 -20.54 40.10
N GLU A 10 6.85 -20.67 41.06
CA GLU A 10 7.48 -19.51 41.71
C GLU A 10 8.34 -18.70 40.73
N GLN A 11 9.03 -19.37 39.81
CA GLN A 11 9.84 -18.70 38.79
C GLN A 11 8.96 -17.95 37.78
N ILE A 12 7.86 -18.55 37.34
CA ILE A 12 6.91 -17.92 36.42
C ILE A 12 6.24 -16.73 37.11
N GLN A 13 5.78 -16.90 38.36
CA GLN A 13 5.14 -15.85 39.12
C GLN A 13 6.05 -14.63 39.30
N ALA A 14 7.32 -14.83 39.65
CA ALA A 14 8.27 -13.73 39.77
C ALA A 14 8.43 -12.94 38.46
N ILE A 15 8.46 -13.62 37.31
CA ILE A 15 8.53 -12.96 35.99
C ILE A 15 7.24 -12.18 35.69
N LEU A 16 6.08 -12.76 35.98
CA LEU A 16 4.80 -12.09 35.76
C LEU A 16 4.62 -10.88 36.69
N ASP A 17 5.05 -10.98 37.94
CA ASP A 17 4.97 -9.90 38.92
C ASP A 17 5.79 -8.68 38.49
N GLU A 18 6.99 -8.92 37.95
CA GLU A 18 7.85 -7.89 37.36
C GLU A 18 7.23 -7.33 36.07
N CYS A 19 6.78 -8.18 35.14
CA CYS A 19 6.27 -7.72 33.84
C CYS A 19 4.96 -6.94 33.94
N LEU A 20 4.13 -7.23 34.95
CA LEU A 20 2.80 -6.65 35.13
C LEU A 20 2.76 -5.59 36.25
N ASP A 21 3.92 -5.16 36.75
CA ASP A 21 4.06 -4.15 37.81
C ASP A 21 3.06 -4.39 38.95
N VAL A 22 3.01 -5.61 39.48
CA VAL A 22 1.97 -6.04 40.44
C VAL A 22 1.94 -5.18 41.70
N GLU A 23 3.10 -4.61 42.06
CA GLU A 23 3.24 -3.62 43.14
C GLU A 23 2.32 -2.39 42.96
N PHE A 24 1.96 -2.07 41.71
CA PHE A 24 1.16 -0.91 41.33
C PHE A 24 -0.22 -1.26 40.75
N THR A 25 -0.44 -2.50 40.28
CA THR A 25 -1.65 -2.89 39.54
C THR A 25 -2.60 -3.84 40.28
N PHE A 26 -2.19 -4.40 41.43
CA PHE A 26 -2.97 -5.37 42.23
C PHE A 26 -3.43 -6.62 41.45
N ILE A 27 -2.78 -6.93 40.33
CA ILE A 27 -3.07 -8.10 39.52
C ILE A 27 -2.65 -9.38 40.26
N LYS A 28 -3.47 -10.43 40.17
CA LYS A 28 -3.18 -11.73 40.78
C LYS A 28 -2.58 -12.68 39.76
N THR A 29 -1.26 -12.85 39.81
CA THR A 29 -0.47 -13.66 38.87
C THR A 29 -0.42 -15.15 39.23
N GLU A 30 -0.74 -15.52 40.47
CA GLU A 30 -0.67 -16.89 40.98
C GLU A 30 -1.46 -17.90 40.12
N GLY A 31 -2.70 -17.55 39.75
CA GLY A 31 -3.54 -18.41 38.89
C GLY A 31 -2.94 -18.61 37.49
N ALA A 32 -2.43 -17.53 36.88
CA ALA A 32 -1.78 -17.58 35.58
C ALA A 32 -0.46 -18.37 35.63
N ALA A 33 0.33 -18.20 36.69
CA ALA A 33 1.58 -18.93 36.90
C ALA A 33 1.34 -20.44 37.04
N HIS A 34 0.28 -20.85 37.73
CA HIS A 34 -0.12 -22.25 37.81
C HIS A 34 -0.49 -22.85 36.46
N GLN A 35 -1.23 -22.11 35.62
CA GLN A 35 -1.59 -22.60 34.29
C GLN A 35 -0.38 -22.71 33.37
N LEU A 36 0.52 -21.72 33.37
CA LEU A 36 1.75 -21.74 32.57
C LEU A 36 2.76 -22.81 33.05
N ALA A 37 2.76 -23.17 34.33
CA ALA A 37 3.60 -24.25 34.83
C ALA A 37 3.20 -25.64 34.26
N CYS A 38 1.96 -25.78 33.75
CA CYS A 38 1.43 -27.03 33.21
C CYS A 38 1.76 -27.28 31.73
N ILE A 39 2.26 -26.27 31.01
CA ILE A 39 2.63 -26.38 29.59
C ILE A 39 4.15 -26.60 29.43
N ASP A 40 4.59 -26.93 28.22
CA ASP A 40 6.00 -27.21 27.97
C ASP A 40 6.88 -25.96 28.05
N ARG A 41 8.20 -26.19 28.16
CA ARG A 41 9.18 -25.11 28.34
C ARG A 41 9.26 -24.14 27.16
N GLU A 42 9.00 -24.61 25.95
CA GLU A 42 9.06 -23.78 24.76
C GLU A 42 7.87 -22.82 24.71
N ASP A 43 6.70 -23.31 25.06
CA ASP A 43 5.46 -22.52 25.14
C ASP A 43 5.48 -21.55 26.32
N GLN A 44 6.06 -21.94 27.46
CA GLN A 44 6.34 -21.02 28.57
C GLN A 44 7.20 -19.83 28.11
N ASP A 45 8.33 -20.11 27.46
CA ASP A 45 9.24 -19.06 26.99
C ASP A 45 8.57 -18.16 25.95
N PHE A 46 7.75 -18.73 25.06
CA PHE A 46 6.96 -18.00 24.08
C PHE A 46 5.97 -17.04 24.74
N ILE A 47 5.10 -17.53 25.63
CA ILE A 47 4.09 -16.69 26.29
C ILE A 47 4.77 -15.61 27.13
N LEU A 48 5.76 -15.96 27.95
CA LEU A 48 6.43 -14.98 28.83
C LEU A 48 7.14 -13.88 28.03
N THR A 49 7.73 -14.22 26.89
CA THR A 49 8.32 -13.23 25.98
C THR A 49 7.26 -12.26 25.46
N TRP A 50 6.11 -12.78 25.02
CA TRP A 50 5.03 -11.95 24.51
C TRP A 50 4.32 -11.13 25.59
N VAL A 51 4.13 -11.68 26.80
CA VAL A 51 3.61 -10.93 27.94
C VAL A 51 4.47 -9.71 28.24
N LYS A 52 5.80 -9.87 28.24
CA LYS A 52 6.74 -8.76 28.44
C LYS A 52 6.64 -7.70 27.35
N ARG A 53 6.42 -8.10 26.09
CA ARG A 53 6.23 -7.16 24.97
C ARG A 53 4.91 -6.43 25.09
N VAL A 54 3.81 -7.16 25.31
CA VAL A 54 2.47 -6.57 25.43
C VAL A 54 2.37 -5.68 26.66
N SER A 55 3.04 -6.01 27.76
CA SER A 55 2.99 -5.19 28.99
C SER A 55 3.70 -3.85 28.84
N SER A 56 4.70 -3.75 27.95
CA SER A 56 5.32 -2.46 27.57
C SER A 56 4.35 -1.51 26.88
N THR A 57 3.30 -2.04 26.24
CA THR A 57 2.21 -1.26 25.67
C THR A 57 1.10 -1.02 26.70
N ASN A 58 0.57 -2.10 27.28
CA ASN A 58 -0.43 -2.02 28.32
C ASN A 58 -0.50 -3.29 29.21
N ILE A 59 -0.43 -3.09 30.53
CA ILE A 59 -0.41 -4.17 31.52
C ILE A 59 -1.72 -4.98 31.52
N GLN A 60 -2.89 -4.34 31.37
CA GLN A 60 -4.17 -5.06 31.39
C GLN A 60 -4.36 -5.93 30.15
N VAL A 61 -3.95 -5.44 28.98
CA VAL A 61 -3.95 -6.24 27.74
C VAL A 61 -3.03 -7.45 27.90
N ALA A 62 -1.83 -7.27 28.47
CA ALA A 62 -0.89 -8.35 28.72
C ALA A 62 -1.43 -9.42 29.68
N TYR A 63 -2.11 -9.01 30.75
CA TYR A 63 -2.71 -9.94 31.71
C TYR A 63 -3.83 -10.77 31.07
N GLN A 64 -4.72 -10.15 30.29
CA GLN A 64 -5.79 -10.85 29.57
C GLN A 64 -5.24 -11.78 28.48
N PHE A 65 -4.17 -11.38 27.81
CA PHE A 65 -3.50 -12.16 26.79
C PHE A 65 -3.00 -13.52 27.33
N ILE A 66 -2.54 -13.59 28.60
CA ILE A 66 -2.04 -14.86 29.19
C ILE A 66 -3.12 -15.94 29.15
N SER A 67 -4.28 -15.66 29.74
CA SER A 67 -5.37 -16.62 29.89
C SER A 67 -5.86 -17.11 28.53
N GLN A 68 -6.01 -16.18 27.57
CA GLN A 68 -6.52 -16.48 26.25
C GLN A 68 -5.50 -17.23 25.38
N THR A 69 -4.20 -16.95 25.54
CA THR A 69 -3.14 -17.63 24.79
C THR A 69 -2.99 -19.10 25.18
N ILE A 70 -3.18 -19.42 26.45
CA ILE A 70 -3.10 -20.81 26.94
C ILE A 70 -4.16 -21.67 26.24
N GLU A 71 -5.38 -21.16 26.09
CA GLU A 71 -6.43 -21.84 25.32
C GLU A 71 -6.11 -21.85 23.82
N ALA A 72 -5.57 -20.76 23.28
CA ALA A 72 -5.24 -20.62 21.87
C ALA A 72 -4.13 -21.57 21.39
N LEU A 73 -3.09 -21.82 22.19
CA LEU A 73 -1.96 -22.68 21.86
C LEU A 73 -2.36 -24.12 21.50
N ALA A 74 -3.50 -24.60 22.00
CA ALA A 74 -4.02 -25.92 21.64
C ALA A 74 -4.48 -26.01 20.17
N SER A 75 -4.73 -24.87 19.51
CA SER A 75 -5.36 -24.80 18.19
C SER A 75 -4.69 -23.84 17.20
N LEU A 76 -3.72 -23.03 17.62
CA LEU A 76 -3.08 -22.01 16.79
C LEU A 76 -1.57 -22.20 16.70
N ASP A 77 -1.00 -21.89 15.52
CA ASP A 77 0.44 -21.72 15.38
C ASP A 77 0.92 -20.48 16.14
N LYS A 78 2.13 -20.56 16.69
CA LYS A 78 2.76 -19.46 17.43
C LYS A 78 2.74 -18.15 16.64
N ARG A 79 3.01 -18.18 15.33
CA ARG A 79 3.00 -16.98 14.46
C ARG A 79 1.66 -16.27 14.41
N VAL A 80 0.55 -17.02 14.45
CA VAL A 80 -0.79 -16.43 14.48
C VAL A 80 -1.03 -15.73 15.80
N ILE A 81 -0.58 -16.33 16.90
CA ILE A 81 -0.64 -15.72 18.23
C ILE A 81 0.21 -14.44 18.27
N GLU A 82 1.37 -14.42 17.61
CA GLU A 82 2.21 -13.22 17.48
C GLU A 82 1.46 -12.10 16.75
N ALA A 83 0.88 -12.40 15.58
CA ALA A 83 0.13 -11.43 14.79
C ALA A 83 -1.10 -10.90 15.55
N TRP A 84 -1.78 -11.78 16.28
CA TRP A 84 -2.90 -11.40 17.14
C TRP A 84 -2.49 -10.46 18.28
N ALA A 85 -1.38 -10.75 18.96
CA ALA A 85 -0.84 -9.89 20.01
C ALA A 85 -0.42 -8.51 19.45
N LEU A 86 0.20 -8.49 18.28
CA LEU A 86 0.57 -7.26 17.57
C LEU A 86 -0.67 -6.44 17.20
N HIS A 87 -1.70 -7.07 16.64
CA HIS A 87 -2.96 -6.41 16.28
C HIS A 87 -3.64 -5.81 17.52
N ALA A 88 -3.70 -6.54 18.64
CA ALA A 88 -4.24 -6.00 19.89
C ALA A 88 -3.45 -4.77 20.39
N MET A 89 -2.11 -4.78 20.28
CA MET A 89 -1.29 -3.62 20.62
C MET A 89 -1.51 -2.44 19.68
N ASP A 90 -1.66 -2.68 18.37
CA ASP A 90 -1.93 -1.61 17.41
C ASP A 90 -3.34 -1.01 17.64
N MET A 91 -4.35 -1.84 17.96
CA MET A 91 -5.68 -1.36 18.35
C MET A 91 -5.66 -0.55 19.65
N TYR A 92 -4.76 -0.88 20.58
CA TYR A 92 -4.54 -0.07 21.76
C TYR A 92 -3.98 1.31 21.41
N ASP A 93 -2.93 1.34 20.57
CA ASP A 93 -2.27 2.59 20.15
C ASP A 93 -3.25 3.52 19.41
N GLN A 94 -4.17 2.97 18.60
CA GLN A 94 -5.12 3.75 17.79
C GLN A 94 -6.44 4.10 18.50
N TYR A 95 -7.05 3.14 19.19
CA TYR A 95 -8.43 3.25 19.70
C TYR A 95 -8.53 3.06 21.23
N GLY A 96 -7.41 2.80 21.90
CA GLY A 96 -7.32 2.67 23.34
C GLY A 96 -7.70 1.30 23.89
N LEU A 97 -7.79 1.22 25.23
CA LEU A 97 -7.87 -0.06 25.96
C LEU A 97 -9.06 -0.93 25.58
N ARG A 98 -10.24 -0.35 25.35
CA ARG A 98 -11.45 -1.14 25.10
C ARG A 98 -11.35 -1.94 23.80
N ALA A 99 -10.92 -1.29 22.72
CA ALA A 99 -10.75 -1.95 21.42
C ALA A 99 -9.72 -3.09 21.49
N ALA A 100 -8.59 -2.85 22.15
CA ALA A 100 -7.59 -3.88 22.38
C ALA A 100 -8.12 -5.07 23.19
N LEU A 101 -8.91 -4.81 24.24
CA LEU A 101 -9.54 -5.86 25.03
C LEU A 101 -10.59 -6.64 24.24
N ASP A 102 -11.36 -5.99 23.37
CA ASP A 102 -12.33 -6.67 22.50
C ASP A 102 -11.61 -7.66 21.56
N VAL A 103 -10.45 -7.29 21.01
CA VAL A 103 -9.58 -8.20 20.22
C VAL A 103 -9.06 -9.38 21.04
N ILE A 104 -8.57 -9.12 22.25
CA ILE A 104 -8.02 -10.18 23.12
C ILE A 104 -9.13 -11.12 23.64
N GLN A 105 -10.31 -10.59 23.96
CA GLN A 105 -11.42 -11.38 24.49
C GLN A 105 -12.14 -12.14 23.39
N ASN A 106 -12.23 -11.58 22.19
CA ASN A 106 -12.72 -12.25 21.01
C ASN A 106 -11.62 -13.04 20.30
N ALA A 107 -10.79 -13.74 21.08
CA ALA A 107 -9.82 -14.69 20.56
C ALA A 107 -10.53 -15.62 19.57
N GLN A 108 -11.68 -16.21 19.94
CA GLN A 108 -12.42 -17.12 19.06
C GLN A 108 -12.88 -16.51 17.73
N GLY A 109 -13.17 -15.21 17.63
CA GLY A 109 -13.56 -14.53 16.39
C GLY A 109 -12.37 -14.22 15.49
N PHE A 110 -11.28 -13.67 16.04
CA PHE A 110 -10.00 -13.55 15.33
C PHE A 110 -9.49 -14.92 14.88
N ILE A 111 -9.69 -15.89 15.76
CA ILE A 111 -9.39 -17.26 15.52
C ILE A 111 -10.32 -17.82 14.45
N GLN A 112 -11.64 -17.60 14.40
CA GLN A 112 -12.50 -18.16 13.34
C GLN A 112 -12.11 -17.66 11.94
N SER A 113 -11.52 -16.46 11.84
CA SER A 113 -10.86 -15.95 10.63
C SER A 113 -9.52 -16.64 10.29
N SER A 114 -8.93 -17.34 11.26
CA SER A 114 -7.59 -17.97 11.19
C SER A 114 -7.51 -19.46 11.57
N ARG A 115 -8.61 -20.12 12.01
CA ARG A 115 -8.56 -21.28 12.93
C ARG A 115 -8.28 -22.60 12.24
N GLU A 116 -8.44 -22.72 10.92
CA GLU A 116 -8.34 -24.07 10.39
C GLU A 116 -6.91 -24.48 10.05
N ARG A 117 -5.95 -23.55 9.89
CA ARG A 117 -4.76 -23.87 9.08
C ARG A 117 -3.49 -23.17 9.56
N ALA A 118 -2.46 -23.95 9.92
CA ALA A 118 -1.17 -23.55 10.53
C ALA A 118 -0.27 -22.61 9.66
N HIS A 119 -0.80 -22.05 8.58
CA HIS A 119 -0.04 -21.40 7.52
C HIS A 119 -0.71 -20.10 7.03
N GLY A 120 -1.24 -19.28 7.93
CA GLY A 120 -1.74 -17.94 7.59
C GLY A 120 -0.68 -17.03 6.95
N ALA A 121 -1.10 -16.15 6.05
CA ALA A 121 -0.28 -15.07 5.52
C ALA A 121 -0.59 -13.78 6.29
N VAL A 122 0.46 -13.06 6.71
CA VAL A 122 0.35 -11.78 7.42
C VAL A 122 0.54 -10.66 6.41
N PHE A 123 -0.39 -9.70 6.36
CA PHE A 123 -0.36 -8.60 5.39
C PHE A 123 0.97 -7.83 5.45
N ALA A 124 1.48 -7.52 6.64
CA ALA A 124 2.73 -6.78 6.81
C ALA A 124 3.95 -7.44 6.12
N ASP A 125 3.98 -8.77 6.05
CA ASP A 125 5.07 -9.52 5.41
C ASP A 125 4.98 -9.47 3.88
N VAL A 126 3.77 -9.35 3.35
CA VAL A 126 3.50 -9.42 1.91
C VAL A 126 3.16 -8.07 1.29
N ALA A 127 2.91 -7.04 2.09
CA ALA A 127 2.42 -5.73 1.68
C ALA A 127 3.30 -5.10 0.59
N ASN A 128 4.63 -5.13 0.75
CA ASN A 128 5.54 -4.59 -0.26
C ASN A 128 5.43 -5.34 -1.58
N VAL A 129 5.36 -6.67 -1.56
CA VAL A 129 5.23 -7.47 -2.80
C VAL A 129 3.87 -7.21 -3.44
N LEU A 130 2.81 -7.12 -2.64
CA LEU A 130 1.46 -6.82 -3.12
C LEU A 130 1.37 -5.41 -3.71
N LEU A 131 2.05 -4.42 -3.14
CA LEU A 131 2.04 -3.03 -3.64
C LEU A 131 2.67 -2.95 -5.02
N HIS A 132 3.81 -3.61 -5.24
CA HIS A 132 4.40 -3.70 -6.58
C HIS A 132 3.49 -4.45 -7.55
N PHE A 133 2.78 -5.48 -7.08
CA PHE A 133 1.79 -6.18 -7.88
C PHE A 133 0.62 -5.26 -8.27
N THR A 134 0.05 -4.48 -7.34
CA THR A 134 -1.06 -3.57 -7.63
C THR A 134 -0.64 -2.40 -8.53
N HIS A 135 0.57 -1.86 -8.35
CA HIS A 135 1.13 -0.84 -9.26
C HIS A 135 1.46 -1.40 -10.65
N GLY A 136 1.69 -2.71 -10.75
CA GLY A 136 1.84 -3.41 -12.03
C GLY A 136 0.53 -3.64 -12.76
N LEU A 137 -0.63 -3.43 -12.11
CA LEU A 137 -1.94 -3.44 -12.76
C LEU A 137 -2.15 -2.12 -13.52
N SER A 138 -2.97 -2.13 -14.57
CA SER A 138 -3.26 -0.93 -15.35
C SER A 138 -4.15 0.06 -14.59
N GLY A 139 -4.07 1.35 -14.95
CA GLY A 139 -4.89 2.41 -14.36
C GLY A 139 -4.11 3.26 -13.35
N ARG A 140 -4.84 3.92 -12.45
CA ARG A 140 -4.27 4.71 -11.36
C ARG A 140 -3.55 3.81 -10.35
N GLU A 141 -2.40 4.27 -9.84
CA GLU A 141 -1.69 3.61 -8.75
C GLU A 141 -2.54 3.65 -7.47
N LEU A 142 -2.76 2.48 -6.86
CA LEU A 142 -3.51 2.33 -5.61
C LEU A 142 -2.57 2.01 -4.46
N THR A 143 -2.75 2.68 -3.32
CA THR A 143 -2.00 2.35 -2.10
C THR A 143 -2.64 1.19 -1.36
N LEU A 144 -1.83 0.39 -0.67
CA LEU A 144 -2.32 -0.70 0.17
C LEU A 144 -2.23 -0.33 1.65
N GLU A 145 -3.32 -0.54 2.38
CA GLU A 145 -3.38 -0.35 3.82
C GLU A 145 -3.99 -1.57 4.52
N GLU A 146 -3.71 -1.69 5.81
CA GLU A 146 -4.33 -2.70 6.67
C GLU A 146 -5.71 -2.19 7.11
N GLY A 147 -6.73 -3.02 7.01
CA GLY A 147 -8.08 -2.72 7.49
C GLY A 147 -8.69 -3.92 8.20
N GLU A 148 -9.77 -3.71 8.97
CA GLU A 148 -10.48 -4.81 9.64
C GLU A 148 -11.11 -5.79 8.64
N ALA A 149 -11.59 -5.25 7.52
CA ALA A 149 -12.13 -6.00 6.38
C ALA A 149 -11.44 -5.56 5.09
N ALA A 150 -11.61 -6.36 4.04
CA ALA A 150 -11.18 -5.95 2.71
C ALA A 150 -12.19 -5.01 2.07
N TYR A 151 -11.75 -3.83 1.63
CA TYR A 151 -12.58 -2.89 0.88
C TYR A 151 -11.69 -1.87 0.15
N THR A 152 -12.32 -1.01 -0.65
CA THR A 152 -11.63 0.13 -1.27
C THR A 152 -12.47 1.40 -1.14
N ASP A 153 -11.80 2.53 -0.92
CA ASP A 153 -12.38 3.88 -1.02
C ASP A 153 -12.17 4.47 -2.44
N SER A 154 -11.68 3.67 -3.39
CA SER A 154 -11.25 4.00 -4.76
C SER A 154 -9.84 4.59 -4.92
N GLU A 155 -9.15 4.94 -3.84
CA GLU A 155 -7.76 5.43 -3.87
C GLU A 155 -6.82 4.46 -3.16
N LYS A 156 -7.32 3.87 -2.08
CA LYS A 156 -6.66 2.86 -1.28
C LYS A 156 -7.42 1.54 -1.34
N VAL A 157 -6.65 0.46 -1.19
CA VAL A 157 -7.17 -0.89 -0.99
C VAL A 157 -6.79 -1.31 0.42
N TYR A 158 -7.80 -1.55 1.24
CA TYR A 158 -7.64 -2.05 2.60
C TYR A 158 -7.74 -3.57 2.57
N LEU A 159 -6.82 -4.25 3.24
CA LEU A 159 -6.77 -5.70 3.32
C LEU A 159 -6.66 -6.14 4.79
N PRO A 160 -7.23 -7.32 5.14
CA PRO A 160 -7.18 -7.81 6.51
C PRO A 160 -5.74 -8.07 6.96
N PRO A 161 -5.43 -7.88 8.27
CA PRO A 161 -4.09 -8.06 8.80
C PRO A 161 -3.56 -9.49 8.62
N VAL A 162 -4.46 -10.48 8.61
CA VAL A 162 -4.13 -11.90 8.46
C VAL A 162 -5.17 -12.59 7.56
N ILE A 163 -4.70 -13.46 6.67
CA ILE A 163 -5.53 -14.40 5.91
C ILE A 163 -5.08 -15.82 6.18
N ALA A 164 -6.00 -16.67 6.59
CA ALA A 164 -5.74 -18.07 6.93
C ALA A 164 -6.89 -19.00 6.50
N LEU A 165 -7.40 -18.78 5.28
CA LEU A 165 -8.46 -19.61 4.68
C LEU A 165 -7.91 -20.93 4.10
N CYS A 166 -6.63 -20.98 3.72
CA CYS A 166 -5.98 -22.10 3.05
C CYS A 166 -4.87 -22.77 3.87
N ASP A 167 -4.55 -24.03 3.52
CA ASP A 167 -3.62 -24.88 4.28
C ASP A 167 -2.17 -24.49 4.08
N LYS A 168 -1.90 -23.70 3.04
CA LYS A 168 -0.55 -23.31 2.65
C LYS A 168 -0.45 -21.79 2.66
N ALA A 169 0.67 -21.29 3.16
CA ALA A 169 0.95 -19.86 3.18
C ALA A 169 1.01 -19.27 1.78
N GLU A 170 1.43 -20.06 0.79
CA GLU A 170 1.40 -19.66 -0.61
C GLU A 170 -0.03 -19.41 -1.12
N ASP A 171 -0.99 -20.26 -0.75
CA ASP A 171 -2.39 -20.12 -1.15
C ASP A 171 -3.04 -18.92 -0.43
N ASN A 172 -2.72 -18.69 0.84
CA ASN A 172 -3.15 -17.49 1.57
C ASN A 172 -2.55 -16.19 0.98
N PHE A 173 -1.31 -16.24 0.50
CA PHE A 173 -0.73 -15.12 -0.24
C PHE A 173 -1.41 -14.91 -1.61
N ARG A 174 -1.81 -15.98 -2.31
CA ARG A 174 -2.62 -15.87 -3.53
C ARG A 174 -3.96 -15.22 -3.25
N ILE A 175 -4.60 -15.54 -2.11
CA ILE A 175 -5.84 -14.88 -1.69
C ILE A 175 -5.64 -13.37 -1.58
N TYR A 176 -4.57 -12.88 -0.95
CA TYR A 176 -4.29 -11.44 -0.91
C TYR A 176 -4.18 -10.82 -2.30
N LYS A 177 -3.52 -11.48 -3.26
CA LYS A 177 -3.45 -10.99 -4.64
C LYS A 177 -4.81 -10.94 -5.31
N ILE A 178 -5.64 -11.97 -5.10
CA ILE A 178 -6.99 -12.07 -5.66
C ILE A 178 -7.87 -10.95 -5.08
N MET A 179 -7.82 -10.72 -3.76
CA MET A 179 -8.54 -9.63 -3.09
C MET A 179 -8.09 -8.26 -3.60
N ALA A 180 -6.79 -8.01 -3.64
CA ALA A 180 -6.24 -6.75 -4.12
C ALA A 180 -6.64 -6.47 -5.58
N ALA A 181 -6.57 -7.49 -6.45
CA ALA A 181 -6.99 -7.36 -7.83
C ALA A 181 -8.51 -7.21 -7.99
N PHE A 182 -9.32 -7.85 -7.15
CA PHE A 182 -10.76 -7.70 -7.20
C PHE A 182 -11.21 -6.29 -6.80
N LEU A 183 -10.61 -5.74 -5.74
CA LEU A 183 -10.87 -4.35 -5.31
C LEU A 183 -10.32 -3.33 -6.33
N TRP A 184 -9.15 -3.58 -6.92
CA TRP A 184 -8.66 -2.84 -8.08
C TRP A 184 -9.68 -2.88 -9.24
N ALA A 185 -10.22 -4.05 -9.56
CA ALA A 185 -11.19 -4.24 -10.64
C ALA A 185 -12.47 -3.40 -10.44
N GLN A 186 -12.94 -3.21 -9.20
CA GLN A 186 -14.07 -2.30 -8.91
C GLN A 186 -13.77 -0.88 -9.38
N THR A 187 -12.57 -0.38 -9.10
CA THR A 187 -12.13 0.96 -9.54
C THR A 187 -11.89 1.01 -11.04
N ARG A 188 -11.32 -0.05 -11.62
CA ARG A 188 -10.85 -0.09 -13.00
C ARG A 188 -11.99 -0.21 -14.01
N PHE A 189 -12.93 -1.12 -13.74
CA PHE A 189 -14.04 -1.45 -14.65
C PHE A 189 -15.31 -0.69 -14.32
N GLY A 190 -15.20 0.44 -13.61
CA GLY A 190 -16.24 1.44 -13.51
C GLY A 190 -17.41 1.08 -12.59
N SER A 191 -17.22 0.21 -11.59
CA SER A 191 -18.26 -0.11 -10.59
C SER A 191 -18.78 1.13 -9.86
N PHE A 192 -17.95 2.17 -9.75
CA PHE A 192 -18.26 3.41 -9.05
C PHE A 192 -18.70 4.56 -9.97
N ARG A 193 -18.93 4.30 -11.27
CA ARG A 193 -19.43 5.30 -12.24
C ARG A 193 -20.92 5.62 -12.07
N ILE A 194 -21.58 5.00 -11.09
CA ILE A 194 -22.95 5.28 -10.70
C ILE A 194 -23.00 5.92 -9.31
N PRO A 195 -23.98 6.79 -9.03
CA PRO A 195 -24.14 7.41 -7.73
C PRO A 195 -24.77 6.44 -6.71
N LEU A 196 -24.13 5.30 -6.46
CA LEU A 196 -24.69 4.20 -5.66
C LEU A 196 -25.10 4.64 -4.25
N ALA A 197 -24.33 5.51 -3.59
CA ALA A 197 -24.67 6.08 -2.29
C ALA A 197 -26.00 6.86 -2.30
N GLU A 198 -26.27 7.60 -3.38
CA GLU A 198 -27.53 8.34 -3.55
C GLU A 198 -28.70 7.41 -3.90
N ILE A 199 -28.43 6.40 -4.74
CA ILE A 199 -29.42 5.37 -5.11
C ILE A 199 -29.88 4.62 -3.86
N LEU A 200 -28.95 4.21 -3.00
CA LEU A 200 -29.24 3.48 -1.77
C LEU A 200 -30.13 4.27 -0.81
N LYS A 201 -29.93 5.60 -0.70
CA LYS A 201 -30.78 6.48 0.14
C LYS A 201 -32.24 6.52 -0.31
N GLN A 202 -32.52 6.15 -1.56
CA GLN A 202 -33.86 6.13 -2.14
C GLN A 202 -34.53 4.75 -2.05
N GLN A 203 -33.80 3.71 -1.63
CA GLN A 203 -34.33 2.34 -1.56
C GLN A 203 -35.13 2.08 -0.29
N GLN A 204 -36.18 1.27 -0.41
CA GLN A 204 -36.95 0.80 0.75
C GLN A 204 -36.15 -0.19 1.61
N ASN A 205 -35.28 -0.99 0.99
CA ASN A 205 -34.38 -1.93 1.65
C ASN A 205 -32.94 -1.74 1.13
N PRO A 206 -32.21 -0.74 1.66
CA PRO A 206 -30.88 -0.38 1.15
C PRO A 206 -29.86 -1.51 1.32
N ASP A 207 -29.93 -2.29 2.41
CA ASP A 207 -28.98 -3.39 2.64
C ASP A 207 -29.15 -4.53 1.65
N LYS A 208 -30.39 -4.92 1.36
CA LYS A 208 -30.66 -5.95 0.34
C LYS A 208 -30.22 -5.47 -1.04
N PHE A 209 -30.54 -4.22 -1.39
CA PHE A 209 -30.13 -3.62 -2.66
C PHE A 209 -28.61 -3.61 -2.81
N ARG A 210 -27.88 -3.14 -1.77
CA ARG A 210 -26.42 -3.11 -1.77
C ARG A 210 -25.83 -4.49 -1.98
N ARG A 211 -26.30 -5.49 -1.23
CA ARG A 211 -25.81 -6.88 -1.34
C ARG A 211 -26.10 -7.49 -2.70
N LEU A 212 -27.30 -7.26 -3.25
CA LEU A 212 -27.70 -7.76 -4.56
C LEU A 212 -26.89 -7.10 -5.69
N PHE A 213 -26.72 -5.77 -5.63
CA PHE A 213 -25.87 -5.03 -6.54
C PHE A 213 -24.44 -5.58 -6.52
N HIS A 214 -23.87 -5.74 -5.33
CA HIS A 214 -22.49 -6.22 -5.17
C HIS A 214 -22.32 -7.65 -5.67
N ALA A 215 -23.31 -8.52 -5.46
CA ALA A 215 -23.32 -9.89 -5.98
C ALA A 215 -23.34 -9.92 -7.52
N LEU A 216 -24.19 -9.12 -8.15
CA LEU A 216 -24.25 -9.01 -9.62
C LEU A 216 -22.98 -8.38 -10.20
N ASP A 217 -22.47 -7.32 -9.56
CA ASP A 217 -21.22 -6.68 -9.99
C ASP A 217 -20.02 -7.62 -9.87
N THR A 218 -20.02 -8.50 -8.87
CA THR A 218 -19.02 -9.55 -8.72
C THR A 218 -18.96 -10.48 -9.93
N LEU A 219 -20.11 -10.82 -10.54
CA LEU A 219 -20.14 -11.62 -11.78
C LEU A 219 -19.46 -10.89 -12.94
N ARG A 220 -19.79 -9.60 -13.09
CA ARG A 220 -19.22 -8.75 -14.14
C ARG A 220 -17.72 -8.58 -13.97
N LEU A 221 -17.26 -8.33 -12.74
CA LEU A 221 -15.84 -8.15 -12.43
C LEU A 221 -15.04 -9.45 -12.58
N GLU A 222 -15.59 -10.60 -12.18
CA GLU A 222 -14.99 -11.91 -12.46
C GLU A 222 -14.74 -12.11 -13.96
N ALA A 223 -15.71 -11.77 -14.80
CA ALA A 223 -15.56 -11.87 -16.26
C ALA A 223 -14.50 -10.90 -16.80
N CYS A 224 -14.41 -9.68 -16.24
CA CYS A 224 -13.35 -8.73 -16.60
C CYS A 224 -11.97 -9.27 -16.22
N ILE A 225 -11.82 -9.79 -15.00
CA ILE A 225 -10.56 -10.40 -14.52
C ILE A 225 -10.21 -11.64 -15.35
N ALA A 226 -11.19 -12.45 -15.76
CA ALA A 226 -10.97 -13.62 -16.63
C ALA A 226 -10.36 -13.25 -17.99
N ARG A 227 -10.75 -12.11 -18.56
CA ARG A 227 -10.20 -11.60 -19.83
C ARG A 227 -8.84 -10.94 -19.65
N GLU A 228 -8.73 -10.02 -18.70
CA GLU A 228 -7.53 -9.19 -18.51
C GLU A 228 -6.38 -9.93 -17.80
N LEU A 229 -6.72 -10.77 -16.82
CA LEU A 229 -5.78 -11.46 -15.95
C LEU A 229 -6.09 -12.97 -15.90
N PRO A 230 -6.01 -13.70 -17.03
CA PRO A 230 -6.45 -15.09 -17.12
C PRO A 230 -5.66 -16.05 -16.23
N GLY A 231 -4.42 -15.70 -15.86
CA GLY A 231 -3.63 -16.45 -14.88
C GLY A 231 -4.19 -16.30 -13.47
N LEU A 232 -4.47 -15.06 -13.05
CA LEU A 232 -5.03 -14.77 -11.74
C LEU A 232 -6.47 -15.32 -11.60
N TYR A 233 -7.26 -15.27 -12.68
CA TYR A 233 -8.59 -15.88 -12.67
C TYR A 233 -8.53 -17.39 -12.46
N ARG A 234 -7.55 -18.09 -13.04
CA ARG A 234 -7.35 -19.53 -12.76
C ARG A 234 -7.01 -19.78 -11.30
N ASP A 235 -6.16 -18.94 -10.71
CA ASP A 235 -5.85 -19.02 -9.28
C ASP A 235 -7.09 -18.78 -8.42
N MET A 236 -7.91 -17.78 -8.77
CA MET A 236 -9.19 -17.50 -8.11
C MET A 236 -10.12 -18.71 -8.13
N GLN A 237 -10.32 -19.34 -9.29
CA GLN A 237 -11.16 -20.54 -9.42
C GLN A 237 -10.58 -21.74 -8.65
N ALA A 238 -9.25 -21.90 -8.62
CA ALA A 238 -8.59 -22.95 -7.85
C ALA A 238 -8.83 -22.80 -6.34
N ILE A 239 -8.72 -21.57 -5.81
CA ILE A 239 -8.99 -21.28 -4.40
C ILE A 239 -10.48 -21.44 -4.08
N LYS A 240 -11.40 -20.95 -4.93
CA LYS A 240 -12.86 -21.18 -4.75
C LYS A 240 -13.17 -22.66 -4.53
N LYS A 241 -12.63 -23.51 -5.40
CA LYS A 241 -12.80 -24.97 -5.31
C LYS A 241 -12.19 -25.55 -4.04
N GLN A 242 -11.06 -25.03 -3.58
CA GLN A 242 -10.41 -25.47 -2.33
C GLN A 242 -11.19 -25.06 -1.08
N LEU A 243 -11.90 -23.93 -1.13
CA LEU A 243 -12.76 -23.44 -0.04
C LEU A 243 -14.18 -24.01 -0.09
N GLU A 244 -14.45 -24.92 -1.03
CA GLU A 244 -15.78 -25.51 -1.23
C GLU A 244 -16.89 -24.46 -1.42
N GLU A 245 -16.56 -23.30 -2.01
CA GLU A 245 -17.58 -22.31 -2.39
C GLU A 245 -18.51 -22.96 -3.43
N GLU A 246 -19.80 -23.06 -3.10
CA GLU A 246 -20.78 -23.76 -3.92
C GLU A 246 -20.92 -23.14 -5.32
N ASP A 247 -21.15 -24.00 -6.32
CA ASP A 247 -21.52 -23.54 -7.65
C ASP A 247 -22.83 -22.77 -7.58
N ARG A 248 -22.85 -21.61 -8.24
CA ARG A 248 -24.02 -20.75 -8.34
C ARG A 248 -25.20 -21.52 -8.94
N ASP A 249 -26.41 -21.24 -8.45
CA ASP A 249 -27.62 -21.83 -9.02
C ASP A 249 -27.82 -21.43 -10.50
N GLN A 250 -28.77 -22.08 -11.18
CA GLN A 250 -29.00 -21.86 -12.60
C GLN A 250 -29.31 -20.38 -12.92
N GLN A 251 -30.06 -19.70 -12.06
CA GLN A 251 -30.45 -18.31 -12.29
C GLN A 251 -29.24 -17.37 -12.22
N TRP A 252 -28.36 -17.58 -11.24
CA TRP A 252 -27.10 -16.86 -11.12
C TRP A 252 -26.11 -17.17 -12.24
N GLN A 253 -26.10 -18.40 -12.78
CA GLN A 253 -25.30 -18.75 -13.97
C GLN A 253 -25.79 -18.03 -15.22
N GLU A 254 -27.11 -17.85 -15.40
CA GLU A 254 -27.68 -17.09 -16.50
C GLU A 254 -27.24 -15.61 -16.44
N TYR A 255 -27.26 -14.99 -15.25
CA TYR A 255 -26.75 -13.64 -15.06
C TYR A 255 -25.24 -13.53 -15.25
N ALA A 256 -24.46 -14.53 -14.82
CA ALA A 256 -23.03 -14.55 -15.07
C ALA A 256 -22.72 -14.59 -16.57
N ASN A 257 -23.46 -15.39 -17.35
CA ASN A 257 -23.32 -15.42 -18.81
C ASN A 257 -23.68 -14.07 -19.44
N LEU A 258 -24.77 -13.44 -19.00
CA LEU A 258 -25.19 -12.12 -19.50
C LEU A 258 -24.14 -11.03 -19.21
N LEU A 259 -23.64 -10.98 -17.98
CA LEU A 259 -22.65 -9.99 -17.53
C LEU A 259 -21.21 -10.30 -17.99
N SER A 260 -21.00 -11.45 -18.64
CA SER A 260 -19.69 -11.81 -19.21
C SER A 260 -19.38 -11.10 -20.54
N GLY A 261 -20.37 -10.45 -21.17
CA GLY A 261 -20.17 -9.74 -22.42
C GLY A 261 -19.16 -8.59 -22.31
N GLU A 262 -18.39 -8.31 -23.37
CA GLU A 262 -17.40 -7.22 -23.40
C GLU A 262 -18.02 -5.82 -23.24
N ALA A 263 -19.28 -5.67 -23.66
CA ALA A 263 -20.02 -4.42 -23.54
C ALA A 263 -20.77 -4.27 -22.20
N ALA A 264 -20.75 -5.29 -21.33
CA ALA A 264 -21.47 -5.26 -20.07
C ALA A 264 -20.84 -4.24 -19.11
N ASP A 265 -21.64 -3.33 -18.59
CA ASP A 265 -21.18 -2.27 -17.70
C ASP A 265 -21.95 -2.25 -16.37
N VAL A 266 -21.64 -1.25 -15.53
CA VAL A 266 -22.30 -1.08 -14.23
C VAL A 266 -23.79 -0.71 -14.36
N GLN A 267 -24.23 -0.15 -15.49
CA GLN A 267 -25.65 0.15 -15.73
C GLN A 267 -26.44 -1.13 -15.98
N ASP A 268 -25.85 -2.13 -16.63
CA ASP A 268 -26.44 -3.47 -16.73
C ASP A 268 -26.65 -4.09 -15.34
N VAL A 269 -25.64 -3.99 -14.48
CA VAL A 269 -25.71 -4.47 -13.09
C VAL A 269 -26.81 -3.74 -12.31
N LEU A 270 -26.90 -2.42 -12.45
CA LEU A 270 -27.95 -1.61 -11.81
C LEU A 270 -29.34 -2.04 -12.28
N ARG A 271 -29.56 -2.16 -13.59
CA ARG A 271 -30.84 -2.63 -14.17
C ARG A 271 -31.23 -4.01 -13.67
N LEU A 272 -30.28 -4.94 -13.61
CA LEU A 272 -30.52 -6.29 -13.09
C LEU A 272 -30.84 -6.29 -11.60
N THR A 273 -30.18 -5.43 -10.82
CA THR A 273 -30.44 -5.26 -9.39
C THR A 273 -31.87 -4.78 -9.16
N GLU A 274 -32.28 -3.72 -9.85
CA GLU A 274 -33.63 -3.14 -9.76
C GLU A 274 -34.71 -4.14 -10.19
N ALA A 275 -34.46 -4.88 -11.28
CA ALA A 275 -35.41 -5.85 -11.81
C ALA A 275 -35.61 -7.09 -10.91
N ASN A 276 -34.63 -7.41 -10.04
CA ASN A 276 -34.61 -8.64 -9.26
C ASN A 276 -34.67 -8.44 -7.73
N LEU A 277 -34.84 -7.20 -7.25
CA LEU A 277 -34.78 -6.89 -5.82
C LEU A 277 -35.76 -7.72 -4.97
N GLU A 278 -36.94 -8.02 -5.50
CA GLU A 278 -37.98 -8.78 -4.82
C GLU A 278 -37.88 -10.30 -5.03
N SER A 279 -37.30 -10.73 -6.15
CA SER A 279 -37.34 -12.13 -6.60
C SER A 279 -36.05 -12.91 -6.38
N LEU A 280 -34.92 -12.22 -6.17
CA LEU A 280 -33.60 -12.82 -6.07
C LEU A 280 -32.97 -12.51 -4.71
N GLU A 281 -32.44 -13.55 -4.07
CA GLU A 281 -31.63 -13.40 -2.86
C GLU A 281 -30.14 -13.40 -3.23
N PRO A 282 -29.35 -12.44 -2.72
CA PRO A 282 -27.92 -12.38 -2.99
C PRO A 282 -27.22 -13.63 -2.47
N PHE A 283 -26.31 -14.20 -3.28
CA PHE A 283 -25.47 -15.32 -2.86
C PHE A 283 -24.49 -14.90 -1.73
N GLU A 284 -23.93 -15.88 -1.03
CA GLU A 284 -22.98 -15.65 0.06
C GLU A 284 -21.68 -15.03 -0.48
N CYS A 285 -21.16 -13.99 0.18
CA CYS A 285 -20.03 -13.23 -0.37
C CYS A 285 -18.82 -14.14 -0.61
N CYS A 286 -18.23 -14.05 -1.81
CA CYS A 286 -17.01 -14.79 -2.11
C CYS A 286 -15.86 -14.29 -1.24
N PHE A 287 -14.89 -15.15 -0.94
CA PHE A 287 -13.75 -14.85 -0.04
C PHE A 287 -12.95 -13.60 -0.40
N TYR A 288 -12.99 -13.17 -1.68
CA TYR A 288 -12.26 -12.02 -2.19
C TYR A 288 -13.10 -10.76 -2.44
N GLN A 289 -14.42 -10.86 -2.28
CA GLN A 289 -15.36 -9.83 -2.70
C GLN A 289 -15.21 -8.52 -1.90
N GLY A 290 -14.77 -8.65 -0.64
CA GLY A 290 -14.66 -7.54 0.30
C GLY A 290 -16.01 -6.93 0.66
N GLU A 291 -15.98 -5.81 1.37
CA GLU A 291 -17.12 -4.97 1.66
C GLU A 291 -17.25 -3.85 0.61
N LEU A 292 -18.50 -3.46 0.34
CA LEU A 292 -18.82 -2.33 -0.52
C LEU A 292 -19.27 -1.17 0.34
N ASN A 293 -18.49 -0.07 0.35
CA ASN A 293 -18.72 1.14 1.16
C ASN A 293 -18.97 2.36 0.26
N PRO A 294 -20.20 2.54 -0.27
CA PRO A 294 -20.47 3.57 -1.29
C PRO A 294 -20.29 5.01 -0.80
N ASP A 295 -20.52 5.29 0.48
CA ASP A 295 -20.37 6.63 1.03
C ASP A 295 -18.88 7.05 1.11
N GLU A 296 -17.98 6.15 1.53
CA GLU A 296 -16.54 6.43 1.56
C GLU A 296 -15.97 6.60 0.14
N VAL A 297 -16.35 5.69 -0.77
CA VAL A 297 -15.98 5.80 -2.18
C VAL A 297 -16.47 7.12 -2.77
N HIS A 298 -17.73 7.50 -2.53
CA HIS A 298 -18.28 8.75 -3.02
C HIS A 298 -17.50 9.96 -2.49
N ALA A 299 -17.22 10.00 -1.18
CA ALA A 299 -16.47 11.10 -0.57
C ALA A 299 -15.05 11.24 -1.16
N CYS A 300 -14.33 10.11 -1.27
CA CYS A 300 -12.99 10.06 -1.84
C CYS A 300 -12.98 10.47 -3.33
N MET A 301 -13.87 9.91 -4.13
CA MET A 301 -14.01 10.25 -5.56
C MET A 301 -14.33 11.73 -5.76
N GLN A 302 -15.28 12.31 -5.01
CA GLN A 302 -15.63 13.73 -5.16
C GLN A 302 -14.45 14.65 -4.84
N ALA A 303 -13.71 14.37 -3.77
CA ALA A 303 -12.52 15.13 -3.41
C ALA A 303 -11.46 15.06 -4.53
N ARG A 304 -11.22 13.86 -5.07
CA ARG A 304 -10.27 13.64 -6.16
C ARG A 304 -10.69 14.34 -7.46
N LEU A 305 -11.95 14.19 -7.90
CA LEU A 305 -12.46 14.82 -9.12
C LEU A 305 -12.28 16.35 -9.10
N LEU A 306 -12.52 17.00 -7.96
CA LEU A 306 -12.28 18.44 -7.81
C LEU A 306 -10.79 18.80 -7.98
N LYS A 307 -9.89 18.05 -7.34
CA LYS A 307 -8.43 18.24 -7.44
C LYS A 307 -7.94 18.00 -8.86
N GLU A 308 -8.36 16.90 -9.48
CA GLU A 308 -7.94 16.50 -10.81
C GLU A 308 -8.46 17.44 -11.90
N LYS A 309 -9.71 17.90 -11.79
CA LYS A 309 -10.27 18.94 -12.68
C LYS A 309 -9.40 20.19 -12.67
N ALA A 310 -9.05 20.69 -11.49
CA ALA A 310 -8.22 21.87 -11.34
C ALA A 310 -6.80 21.65 -11.91
N ALA A 311 -6.18 20.50 -11.61
CA ALA A 311 -4.87 20.12 -12.11
C ALA A 311 -4.84 20.03 -13.63
N PHE A 312 -5.86 19.40 -14.22
CA PHE A 312 -5.92 19.16 -15.66
C PHE A 312 -6.09 20.47 -16.41
N ARG A 313 -7.03 21.33 -15.99
CA ARG A 313 -7.23 22.67 -16.57
C ARG A 313 -5.97 23.54 -16.49
N THR A 314 -5.18 23.39 -15.42
CA THR A 314 -3.92 24.12 -15.28
C THR A 314 -2.80 23.55 -16.16
N ALA A 315 -2.74 22.23 -16.32
CA ALA A 315 -1.82 21.60 -17.26
C ALA A 315 -2.11 22.05 -18.71
N LEU A 316 -3.39 22.09 -19.11
CA LEU A 316 -3.79 22.61 -20.43
C LEU A 316 -3.41 24.08 -20.62
N ARG A 317 -3.52 24.91 -19.57
CA ARG A 317 -3.04 26.29 -19.61
C ARG A 317 -1.54 26.38 -19.88
N LYS A 318 -0.71 25.60 -19.16
CA LYS A 318 0.74 25.57 -19.38
C LYS A 318 1.09 25.17 -20.81
N ILE A 319 0.43 24.13 -21.32
CA ILE A 319 0.61 23.67 -22.72
C ILE A 319 0.23 24.80 -23.70
N SER A 320 -0.88 25.51 -23.45
CA SER A 320 -1.31 26.65 -24.27
C SER A 320 -0.29 27.79 -24.28
N GLU A 321 0.27 28.15 -23.11
CA GLU A 321 1.27 29.20 -22.96
C GLU A 321 2.60 28.83 -23.64
N GLU A 322 3.07 27.60 -23.49
CA GLU A 322 4.28 27.10 -24.17
C GLU A 322 4.14 27.14 -25.69
N LEU A 323 2.98 26.74 -26.21
CA LEU A 323 2.68 26.82 -27.64
C LEU A 323 2.65 28.26 -28.14
N LYS A 324 1.97 29.18 -27.43
CA LYS A 324 1.93 30.61 -27.78
C LYS A 324 3.33 31.23 -27.83
N ASN A 325 4.20 30.88 -26.88
CA ASN A 325 5.59 31.35 -26.85
C ASN A 325 6.44 30.83 -28.02
N SER A 326 6.07 29.69 -28.62
CA SER A 326 6.77 29.10 -29.76
C SER A 326 6.32 29.62 -31.14
N THR A 327 5.11 30.19 -31.22
CA THR A 327 4.55 30.79 -32.46
C THR A 327 4.76 32.30 -32.51
N ALA A 328 5.29 32.81 -33.63
CA ALA A 328 5.59 34.24 -33.81
C ALA A 328 4.35 35.13 -34.08
N GLU A 329 3.14 34.56 -34.15
CA GLU A 329 1.91 35.29 -34.45
C GLU A 329 0.97 35.34 -33.23
N PRO A 330 0.42 36.51 -32.85
CA PRO A 330 -0.55 36.60 -31.77
C PRO A 330 -1.87 35.94 -32.20
N GLN A 331 -2.22 34.81 -31.59
CA GLN A 331 -3.53 34.18 -31.77
C GLN A 331 -4.58 34.96 -30.95
N ILE A 332 -5.61 35.48 -31.64
CA ILE A 332 -6.71 36.28 -31.05
C ILE A 332 -7.86 35.38 -30.54
N GLN A 333 -7.92 34.11 -30.99
CA GLN A 333 -8.98 33.17 -30.61
C GLN A 333 -8.54 32.24 -29.47
N PRO A 334 -9.45 31.88 -28.55
CA PRO A 334 -9.17 30.87 -27.54
C PRO A 334 -8.94 29.52 -28.22
N GLN A 335 -7.84 28.86 -27.87
CA GLN A 335 -7.50 27.52 -28.35
C GLN A 335 -8.57 26.54 -27.90
N LYS A 336 -9.06 25.71 -28.84
CA LYS A 336 -10.07 24.70 -28.56
C LYS A 336 -9.39 23.36 -28.28
N PHE A 337 -9.57 22.85 -27.07
CA PHE A 337 -9.11 21.51 -26.72
C PHE A 337 -10.24 20.51 -26.94
N GLU A 338 -9.90 19.34 -27.50
CA GLU A 338 -10.81 18.21 -27.63
C GLU A 338 -10.09 16.94 -27.19
N ALA A 339 -10.77 16.05 -26.47
CA ALA A 339 -10.29 14.71 -26.15
C ALA A 339 -11.01 13.67 -27.01
N LYS A 340 -10.27 12.74 -27.61
CA LYS A 340 -10.81 11.65 -28.43
C LYS A 340 -10.23 10.32 -27.93
N LYS A 341 -11.10 9.31 -27.78
CA LYS A 341 -10.68 7.93 -27.57
C LYS A 341 -10.33 7.33 -28.91
N ILE A 342 -9.07 6.95 -29.08
CA ILE A 342 -8.59 6.30 -30.29
C ILE A 342 -8.40 4.82 -29.96
N PRO A 343 -9.08 3.90 -30.67
CA PRO A 343 -8.85 2.47 -30.48
C PRO A 343 -7.38 2.12 -30.64
N ASP A 344 -6.82 1.45 -29.64
CA ASP A 344 -5.44 1.02 -29.59
C ASP A 344 -5.39 -0.34 -28.88
N PRO A 345 -5.30 -1.45 -29.63
CA PRO A 345 -5.29 -2.79 -29.06
C PRO A 345 -4.00 -3.10 -28.29
N THR A 346 -2.99 -2.22 -28.32
CA THR A 346 -1.76 -2.36 -27.53
C THR A 346 -1.89 -1.79 -26.13
N GLN A 347 -2.90 -0.94 -25.90
CA GLN A 347 -3.21 -0.42 -24.58
C GLN A 347 -4.07 -1.42 -23.80
N PRO A 348 -3.89 -1.53 -22.47
CA PRO A 348 -4.76 -2.33 -21.61
C PRO A 348 -6.24 -1.92 -21.71
N ASP A 349 -6.51 -0.65 -22.03
CA ASP A 349 -7.86 -0.12 -22.23
C ASP A 349 -8.48 -0.45 -23.60
N GLY A 350 -7.71 -0.98 -24.55
CA GLY A 350 -8.10 -1.08 -25.94
C GLY A 350 -8.25 0.27 -26.65
N PHE A 351 -7.90 1.37 -25.97
CA PHE A 351 -7.87 2.72 -26.51
C PHE A 351 -6.78 3.57 -25.84
N GLN A 352 -6.39 4.65 -26.51
CA GLN A 352 -5.60 5.74 -25.95
C GLN A 352 -6.41 7.04 -26.01
N ILE A 353 -6.16 7.94 -25.07
CA ILE A 353 -6.72 9.29 -25.10
C ILE A 353 -5.78 10.20 -25.88
N GLU A 354 -6.29 10.76 -26.97
CA GLU A 354 -5.62 11.82 -27.71
C GLU A 354 -6.28 13.16 -27.37
N ILE A 355 -5.48 14.12 -26.91
CA ILE A 355 -5.91 15.51 -26.77
C ILE A 355 -5.42 16.25 -28.01
N THR A 356 -6.31 17.04 -28.60
CA THR A 356 -6.01 17.90 -29.73
C THR A 356 -6.24 19.37 -29.36
N ILE A 357 -5.46 20.26 -29.96
CA ILE A 357 -5.64 21.71 -29.93
C ILE A 357 -5.91 22.17 -31.35
N ASP A 358 -7.07 22.75 -31.60
CA ASP A 358 -7.52 23.19 -32.94
C ASP A 358 -7.29 22.08 -34.00
N ASP A 359 -7.75 20.87 -33.69
CA ASP A 359 -7.63 19.63 -34.49
C ASP A 359 -6.20 19.09 -34.68
N LYS A 360 -5.20 19.58 -33.93
CA LYS A 360 -3.82 19.06 -33.96
C LYS A 360 -3.49 18.29 -32.68
N PRO A 361 -2.99 17.05 -32.77
CA PRO A 361 -2.64 16.27 -31.60
C PRO A 361 -1.47 16.90 -30.84
N ILE A 362 -1.54 16.87 -29.50
CA ILE A 362 -0.46 17.32 -28.63
C ILE A 362 0.24 16.13 -27.98
N VAL A 363 1.56 16.26 -27.81
CA VAL A 363 2.34 15.32 -27.01
C VAL A 363 2.13 15.68 -25.54
N MET A 364 1.45 14.80 -24.81
CA MET A 364 1.23 14.97 -23.38
C MET A 364 2.48 14.58 -22.58
N LEU A 365 2.81 15.41 -21.58
CA LEU A 365 3.73 15.04 -20.51
C LEU A 365 3.16 13.87 -19.71
N GLU A 366 4.02 13.10 -19.06
CA GLU A 366 3.62 11.88 -18.34
C GLU A 366 2.58 12.17 -17.24
N ASP A 367 2.79 13.22 -16.45
CA ASP A 367 1.85 13.63 -15.40
C ASP A 367 0.44 13.94 -15.96
N VAL A 368 0.35 14.50 -17.17
CA VAL A 368 -0.94 14.81 -17.82
C VAL A 368 -1.61 13.54 -18.33
N LYS A 369 -0.83 12.57 -18.82
CA LYS A 369 -1.36 11.25 -19.18
C LYS A 369 -1.91 10.53 -17.97
N GLN A 370 -1.16 10.47 -16.87
CA GLN A 370 -1.62 9.86 -15.62
C GLN A 370 -2.92 10.50 -15.13
N LEU A 371 -3.00 11.83 -15.17
CA LEU A 371 -4.20 12.56 -14.81
C LEU A 371 -5.38 12.23 -15.73
N SER A 372 -5.14 12.13 -17.05
CA SER A 372 -6.16 11.73 -18.02
C SER A 372 -6.68 10.31 -17.78
N THR A 373 -5.78 9.37 -17.46
CA THR A 373 -6.13 7.98 -17.12
C THR A 373 -7.00 7.94 -15.86
N SER A 374 -6.62 8.70 -14.83
CA SER A 374 -7.39 8.79 -13.57
C SER A 374 -8.81 9.33 -13.78
N ILE A 375 -8.94 10.43 -14.53
CA ILE A 375 -10.24 11.04 -14.86
C ILE A 375 -11.12 10.06 -15.66
N VAL A 376 -10.55 9.41 -16.67
CA VAL A 376 -11.27 8.42 -17.49
C VAL A 376 -11.67 7.19 -16.69
N GLN A 377 -10.86 6.79 -15.70
CA GLN A 377 -11.21 5.70 -14.81
C GLN A 377 -12.49 6.01 -14.02
N ASP A 378 -12.57 7.22 -13.44
CA ASP A 378 -13.70 7.65 -12.60
C ASP A 378 -14.95 8.06 -13.41
N LEU A 379 -14.80 8.69 -14.59
CA LEU A 379 -15.91 9.25 -15.37
C LEU A 379 -16.22 8.49 -16.66
N GLY A 380 -15.34 7.58 -17.07
CA GLY A 380 -15.42 6.89 -18.35
C GLY A 380 -14.88 7.72 -19.53
N GLU A 381 -14.92 9.05 -19.48
CA GLU A 381 -14.38 9.96 -20.49
C GLU A 381 -13.92 11.28 -19.85
N ILE A 382 -13.26 12.15 -20.62
CA ILE A 382 -12.87 13.48 -20.14
C ILE A 382 -14.01 14.45 -20.50
N PRO A 383 -14.73 15.03 -19.52
CA PRO A 383 -15.81 15.95 -19.83
C PRO A 383 -15.31 17.26 -20.46
N ASP A 384 -16.14 17.88 -21.29
CA ASP A 384 -15.81 19.15 -21.97
C ASP A 384 -15.39 20.27 -21.02
N GLU A 385 -15.95 20.29 -19.80
CA GLU A 385 -15.58 21.27 -18.77
C GLU A 385 -14.14 21.11 -18.22
N TYR A 386 -13.51 19.94 -18.41
CA TYR A 386 -12.09 19.72 -18.08
C TYR A 386 -11.19 20.24 -19.21
N LEU A 387 -11.71 20.34 -20.43
CA LEU A 387 -10.98 20.77 -21.64
C LEU A 387 -10.92 22.29 -21.80
N VAL A 388 -11.34 23.05 -20.80
CA VAL A 388 -11.21 24.50 -20.79
C VAL A 388 -9.98 24.88 -19.96
N PRO A 389 -8.93 25.51 -20.55
CA PRO A 389 -7.79 26.00 -19.78
C PRO A 389 -8.22 26.87 -18.60
N ALA A 390 -7.47 26.82 -17.51
CA ALA A 390 -7.73 27.68 -16.35
C ALA A 390 -7.63 29.17 -16.73
N GLY A 391 -8.67 29.97 -16.42
CA GLY A 391 -8.70 31.40 -16.71
C GLY A 391 -7.73 32.24 -15.86
N ASP A 392 -7.49 33.50 -16.27
CA ASP A 392 -6.73 34.46 -15.46
C ASP A 392 -7.49 34.80 -14.18
N GLY A 393 -7.02 34.25 -13.05
CA GLY A 393 -7.61 34.45 -11.73
C GLY A 393 -8.59 33.37 -11.28
N GLU A 394 -8.90 32.37 -12.10
CA GLU A 394 -9.83 31.29 -11.69
C GLU A 394 -9.17 30.30 -10.73
N TYR A 395 -7.86 30.05 -10.83
CA TYR A 395 -7.17 29.08 -9.97
C TYR A 395 -5.72 29.51 -9.71
N ASP A 396 -5.42 29.82 -8.44
CA ASP A 396 -4.07 30.15 -7.96
C ASP A 396 -3.22 28.86 -7.97
N PRO A 397 -2.04 28.82 -8.62
CA PRO A 397 -1.12 27.67 -8.57
C PRO A 397 -0.72 27.24 -7.15
N LYS A 398 -1.04 28.04 -6.13
CA LYS A 398 -1.01 27.65 -4.70
C LYS A 398 -2.00 26.56 -4.29
N PHE A 399 -3.00 26.22 -5.09
CA PHE A 399 -3.92 25.10 -4.85
C PHE A 399 -3.43 23.77 -5.46
N LEU A 400 -2.47 23.83 -6.40
CA LEU A 400 -1.88 22.65 -7.04
C LEU A 400 -0.66 22.10 -6.32
N LYS A 401 0.05 22.99 -5.65
CA LYS A 401 0.77 22.58 -4.47
C LYS A 401 -0.33 22.34 -3.45
N GLU A 402 -0.45 21.12 -2.92
CA GLU A 402 -0.88 21.02 -1.53
C GLU A 402 -0.13 22.13 -0.81
N GLN A 403 -0.84 23.10 -0.25
CA GLN A 403 -0.20 23.92 0.76
C GLN A 403 0.18 22.89 1.80
N GLU A 404 1.42 22.39 1.74
CA GLU A 404 2.07 21.77 2.87
C GLU A 404 1.81 22.78 3.98
N PRO A 405 0.91 22.45 4.93
CA PRO A 405 0.54 23.39 5.96
C PRO A 405 1.85 23.81 6.61
N ASP A 406 2.05 25.12 6.78
CA ASP A 406 3.32 25.65 7.27
C ASP A 406 3.76 24.82 8.47
N PRO A 407 4.90 24.10 8.40
CA PRO A 407 5.35 23.21 9.47
C PRO A 407 5.40 23.91 10.84
N ASP A 408 5.53 25.24 10.85
CA ASP A 408 5.57 26.09 12.03
C ASP A 408 4.16 26.55 12.52
N GLU A 409 3.10 26.51 11.70
CA GLU A 409 1.73 26.88 12.09
C GLU A 409 0.91 25.70 12.67
N VAL A 410 1.22 24.46 12.29
CA VAL A 410 0.53 23.25 12.80
C VAL A 410 0.75 23.03 14.30
N TRP A 411 1.76 23.69 14.90
CA TRP A 411 2.01 23.66 16.35
C TRP A 411 0.97 24.45 17.17
N LYS A 412 0.02 25.15 16.52
CA LYS A 412 -1.03 25.95 17.18
C LYS A 412 -2.42 25.28 17.21
N GLY A 413 -2.60 24.14 16.51
CA GLY A 413 -3.87 23.42 16.41
C GLY A 413 -3.88 22.10 17.20
N THR A 414 -5.08 21.58 17.46
CA THR A 414 -5.35 20.33 18.19
C THR A 414 -5.07 19.06 17.38
N TYR A 415 -4.67 19.18 16.10
CA TYR A 415 -4.42 18.08 15.18
C TYR A 415 -2.97 18.12 14.69
N HIS A 416 -2.16 17.17 15.12
CA HIS A 416 -0.72 17.09 14.84
C HIS A 416 -0.37 16.22 13.61
N GLU A 417 -1.36 15.84 12.80
CA GLU A 417 -1.20 14.86 11.72
C GLU A 417 -1.31 15.48 10.31
N GLU A 418 -1.95 16.64 10.18
CA GLU A 418 -2.09 17.34 8.90
C GLU A 418 -0.73 17.85 8.40
N GLY A 419 -0.34 17.42 7.18
CA GLY A 419 0.91 17.82 6.52
C GLY A 419 2.18 17.10 6.99
N ALA A 420 2.06 15.99 7.71
CA ALA A 420 3.20 15.16 8.09
C ALA A 420 3.15 13.79 7.41
N PHE A 421 4.31 13.31 6.95
CA PHE A 421 4.49 11.91 6.59
C PHE A 421 4.60 11.08 7.86
N LEU A 422 3.65 10.18 8.06
CA LEU A 422 3.62 9.29 9.20
C LEU A 422 4.46 8.04 8.90
N TYR A 423 5.48 7.83 9.72
CA TYR A 423 6.35 6.67 9.65
C TYR A 423 6.17 5.78 10.87
N LYS A 424 6.44 4.51 10.64
CA LYS A 424 6.49 3.51 11.69
C LYS A 424 7.73 3.74 12.56
N GLU A 425 7.57 3.77 13.89
CA GLU A 425 8.71 3.89 14.81
C GLU A 425 9.05 2.55 15.44
N TRP A 426 10.33 2.14 15.42
CA TRP A 426 10.75 0.92 16.08
C TRP A 426 10.79 1.12 17.60
N ASP A 427 9.97 0.36 18.32
CA ASP A 427 9.97 0.34 19.77
C ASP A 427 10.80 -0.86 20.27
N PHE A 428 11.87 -0.55 21.01
CA PHE A 428 12.80 -1.58 21.48
C PHE A 428 12.18 -2.52 22.53
N GLN A 429 11.20 -2.08 23.31
CA GLN A 429 10.56 -2.94 24.31
C GLN A 429 9.57 -3.87 23.65
N ARG A 430 8.76 -3.33 22.73
CA ARG A 430 7.78 -4.11 21.96
C ARG A 430 8.43 -4.99 20.90
N GLN A 431 9.67 -4.70 20.50
CA GLN A 431 10.40 -5.35 19.40
C GLN A 431 9.59 -5.37 18.09
N HIS A 432 8.86 -4.28 17.84
CA HIS A 432 8.01 -4.10 16.66
C HIS A 432 7.81 -2.61 16.38
N TYR A 433 7.18 -2.29 15.25
CA TYR A 433 7.02 -0.93 14.71
C TYR A 433 5.71 -0.25 15.09
N ARG A 434 5.68 0.76 15.98
CA ARG A 434 4.46 1.53 16.27
C ARG A 434 3.96 2.18 15.00
N LYS A 435 2.71 1.92 14.64
CA LYS A 435 2.07 2.49 13.44
C LYS A 435 1.81 3.97 13.67
N ASN A 436 2.07 4.79 12.64
CA ASN A 436 1.76 6.22 12.63
C ASN A 436 2.35 7.04 13.79
N TRP A 437 3.45 6.58 14.39
CA TRP A 437 3.99 7.16 15.62
C TRP A 437 5.01 8.27 15.38
N CYS A 438 5.75 8.20 14.26
CA CYS A 438 6.73 9.22 13.88
C CYS A 438 6.15 10.14 12.82
N ALA A 439 6.03 11.44 13.12
CA ALA A 439 5.60 12.45 12.15
C ALA A 439 6.82 13.18 11.55
N VAL A 440 7.12 12.90 10.29
CA VAL A 440 8.17 13.58 9.53
C VAL A 440 7.56 14.68 8.69
N ARG A 441 8.04 15.92 8.87
CA ARG A 441 7.63 17.06 8.07
C ARG A 441 8.80 17.51 7.22
N GLU A 442 8.59 17.52 5.91
CA GLU A 442 9.55 18.15 5.02
C GLU A 442 9.42 19.67 5.16
N LYS A 443 10.55 20.36 5.31
CA LYS A 443 10.57 21.82 5.38
C LYS A 443 11.55 22.32 4.33
N THR A 444 11.04 23.09 3.38
CA THR A 444 11.89 23.83 2.46
C THR A 444 12.58 24.97 3.22
N VAL A 445 13.89 24.85 3.44
CA VAL A 445 14.69 25.90 4.07
C VAL A 445 15.22 26.83 2.97
N THR A 446 14.77 28.09 2.96
CA THR A 446 15.31 29.10 2.05
C THR A 446 16.77 29.38 2.39
N PRO A 447 17.71 29.25 1.43
CA PRO A 447 19.13 29.45 1.70
C PRO A 447 19.41 30.91 2.07
N VAL A 448 20.11 31.12 3.18
CA VAL A 448 20.66 32.42 3.56
C VAL A 448 22.13 32.46 3.14
N TYR A 449 22.48 33.37 2.23
CA TYR A 449 23.84 33.54 1.75
C TYR A 449 24.56 34.62 2.58
N ASP A 450 25.08 34.21 3.74
CA ASP A 450 25.90 35.07 4.59
C ASP A 450 27.41 34.72 4.48
N GLU A 451 28.24 35.33 5.33
CA GLU A 451 29.67 35.03 5.36
C GLU A 451 30.02 33.74 6.15
N PHE A 452 29.06 33.09 6.82
CA PHE A 452 29.32 31.97 7.71
C PHE A 452 29.97 30.81 6.95
N VAL A 453 29.37 30.39 5.82
CA VAL A 453 29.89 29.29 5.00
C VAL A 453 31.33 29.55 4.58
N ARG A 454 31.62 30.76 4.08
CA ARG A 454 32.97 31.15 3.63
C ARG A 454 33.98 31.13 4.78
N LYS A 455 33.61 31.65 5.95
CA LYS A 455 34.48 31.67 7.14
C LYS A 455 34.75 30.25 7.66
N THR A 456 33.73 29.40 7.71
CA THR A 456 33.83 28.00 8.14
C THR A 456 34.72 27.18 7.20
N LEU A 457 34.55 27.32 5.87
CA LEU A 457 35.41 26.67 4.88
C LEU A 457 36.88 27.07 5.03
N ASN A 458 37.16 28.36 5.26
CA ASN A 458 38.53 28.84 5.48
C ASN A 458 39.12 28.30 6.80
N LYS A 459 38.36 28.38 7.90
CA LYS A 459 38.76 27.89 9.23
C LYS A 459 39.09 26.39 9.21
N HIS A 460 38.30 25.59 8.50
CA HIS A 460 38.44 24.12 8.46
C HIS A 460 39.09 23.61 7.16
N SER A 461 39.78 24.47 6.41
CA SER A 461 40.38 24.12 5.10
C SER A 461 41.34 22.91 5.15
N GLY A 462 42.07 22.73 6.26
CA GLY A 462 42.90 21.55 6.49
C GLY A 462 42.11 20.25 6.62
N LEU A 463 41.02 20.27 7.41
CA LEU A 463 40.11 19.13 7.60
C LEU A 463 39.40 18.76 6.29
N ILE A 464 38.97 19.76 5.52
CA ILE A 464 38.33 19.55 4.22
C ILE A 464 39.27 18.85 3.24
N LYS A 465 40.57 19.21 3.22
CA LYS A 465 41.57 18.50 2.40
C LYS A 465 41.71 17.03 2.81
N HIS A 466 41.66 16.75 4.11
CA HIS A 466 41.73 15.39 4.62
C HIS A 466 40.47 14.58 4.25
N LEU A 467 39.27 15.12 4.51
CA LEU A 467 38.00 14.51 4.13
C LEU A 467 37.95 14.23 2.63
N ARG A 468 38.34 15.19 1.80
CA ARG A 468 38.41 15.00 0.34
C ARG A 468 39.33 13.83 -0.01
N LYS A 469 40.51 13.72 0.60
CA LYS A 469 41.43 12.59 0.37
C LYS A 469 40.82 11.25 0.79
N THR A 470 40.09 11.20 1.90
CA THR A 470 39.42 9.98 2.37
C THR A 470 38.27 9.57 1.44
N PHE A 471 37.45 10.52 0.99
CA PHE A 471 36.39 10.25 0.00
C PHE A 471 36.95 9.87 -1.37
N GLU A 472 38.07 10.47 -1.81
CA GLU A 472 38.79 10.03 -3.02
C GLU A 472 39.35 8.61 -2.89
N ALA A 473 39.73 8.17 -1.68
CA ALA A 473 40.21 6.81 -1.45
C ALA A 473 39.08 5.76 -1.36
N MET A 474 37.88 6.15 -0.92
CA MET A 474 36.68 5.30 -0.86
C MET A 474 35.93 5.21 -2.20
N ARG A 475 36.43 5.86 -3.26
CA ARG A 475 35.76 5.99 -4.56
C ARG A 475 36.02 4.86 -5.55
N ASP A 476 36.82 3.87 -5.19
CA ASP A 476 37.14 2.73 -6.05
C ASP A 476 36.29 1.50 -5.65
N GLU A 477 35.11 1.37 -6.25
CA GLU A 477 34.44 0.06 -6.35
C GLU A 477 34.80 -0.61 -7.68
N ASP A 478 35.01 -1.91 -7.59
CA ASP A 478 35.47 -2.80 -8.64
C ASP A 478 34.26 -3.24 -9.48
N ARG A 479 34.05 -2.66 -10.68
CA ARG A 479 32.96 -3.06 -11.61
C ARG A 479 33.50 -3.88 -12.77
N LEU A 480 32.78 -4.96 -13.12
CA LEU A 480 33.10 -5.86 -14.21
C LEU A 480 32.56 -5.30 -15.54
N LEU A 481 33.46 -4.84 -16.43
CA LEU A 481 33.12 -4.49 -17.81
C LEU A 481 32.96 -5.77 -18.64
N LYS A 482 31.82 -5.88 -19.32
CA LYS A 482 31.46 -6.97 -20.24
C LYS A 482 31.82 -6.64 -21.69
N ARG A 483 31.84 -7.64 -22.58
CA ARG A 483 32.10 -7.50 -24.03
C ARG A 483 33.37 -6.71 -24.37
N GLN A 484 34.50 -7.11 -23.81
CA GLN A 484 35.82 -6.53 -24.05
C GLN A 484 36.65 -7.42 -24.98
N VAL A 485 37.53 -6.81 -25.78
CA VAL A 485 38.42 -7.54 -26.70
C VAL A 485 39.50 -8.33 -25.94
N TYR A 486 39.89 -7.85 -24.77
CA TYR A 486 40.85 -8.50 -23.87
C TYR A 486 40.39 -8.32 -22.43
N GLY A 487 40.60 -9.33 -21.58
CA GLY A 487 40.18 -9.28 -20.18
C GLY A 487 40.59 -10.52 -19.38
N ASP A 488 40.36 -10.46 -18.07
CA ASP A 488 40.80 -11.49 -17.10
C ASP A 488 39.82 -12.66 -16.99
N GLY A 489 38.58 -12.49 -17.47
CA GLY A 489 37.55 -13.52 -17.52
C GLY A 489 36.86 -13.59 -18.88
N VAL A 490 36.12 -14.66 -19.12
CA VAL A 490 35.31 -14.83 -20.35
C VAL A 490 33.89 -14.33 -20.08
N ASP A 491 33.34 -13.54 -21.01
CA ASP A 491 31.95 -13.10 -20.99
C ASP A 491 31.08 -14.18 -21.64
N ILE A 492 30.37 -14.96 -20.81
CA ILE A 492 29.57 -16.09 -21.30
C ILE A 492 28.43 -15.60 -22.22
N ASP A 493 27.82 -14.46 -21.92
CA ASP A 493 26.72 -13.92 -22.72
C ASP A 493 27.23 -13.54 -24.12
N ALA A 494 28.37 -12.85 -24.18
CA ALA A 494 29.02 -12.47 -25.44
C ALA A 494 29.53 -13.68 -26.24
N LEU A 495 30.01 -14.72 -25.54
CA LEU A 495 30.44 -15.96 -26.18
C LEU A 495 29.26 -16.74 -26.77
N VAL A 496 28.12 -16.79 -26.08
CA VAL A 496 26.91 -17.46 -26.57
C VAL A 496 26.36 -16.74 -27.81
N GLU A 497 26.31 -15.40 -27.80
CA GLU A 497 25.95 -14.60 -29.00
C GLU A 497 26.93 -14.85 -30.15
N ALA A 498 28.24 -14.77 -29.90
CA ALA A 498 29.26 -14.97 -30.94
C ALA A 498 29.22 -16.37 -31.57
N LEU A 499 28.91 -17.40 -30.77
CA LEU A 499 28.71 -18.77 -31.26
C LEU A 499 27.42 -18.92 -32.06
N ALA A 500 26.36 -18.18 -31.70
CA ALA A 500 25.12 -18.14 -32.47
C ALA A 500 25.35 -17.44 -33.83
N ASP A 501 26.04 -16.30 -33.84
CA ASP A 501 26.38 -15.53 -35.04
C ASP A 501 27.24 -16.37 -36.01
N ALA A 502 28.27 -17.05 -35.49
CA ALA A 502 29.11 -17.93 -36.29
C ALA A 502 28.34 -19.11 -36.92
N LYS A 503 27.28 -19.57 -36.24
CA LYS A 503 26.44 -20.68 -36.72
C LYS A 503 25.45 -20.25 -37.80
N ASP A 504 25.03 -18.98 -37.79
CA ASP A 504 24.17 -18.37 -38.82
C ASP A 504 24.97 -17.71 -39.97
N GLY A 505 26.30 -17.84 -39.95
CA GLY A 505 27.21 -17.35 -40.99
C GLY A 505 27.57 -15.87 -40.89
N SER A 506 27.18 -15.21 -39.78
CA SER A 506 27.55 -13.83 -39.46
C SER A 506 28.99 -13.74 -38.91
N GLU A 507 29.60 -12.56 -39.00
CA GLU A 507 30.96 -12.33 -38.50
C GLU A 507 30.99 -12.38 -36.97
N MET A 508 31.89 -13.21 -36.43
CA MET A 508 32.02 -13.42 -35.00
C MET A 508 32.69 -12.22 -34.33
N SER A 509 32.06 -11.68 -33.28
CA SER A 509 32.65 -10.60 -32.47
C SER A 509 33.89 -11.09 -31.70
N ASP A 510 34.93 -10.26 -31.66
CA ASP A 510 36.17 -10.50 -30.88
C ASP A 510 36.06 -10.05 -29.41
N ARG A 511 34.93 -9.44 -29.04
CA ARG A 511 34.66 -8.86 -27.72
C ARG A 511 34.13 -9.90 -26.72
N LEU A 512 34.91 -10.93 -26.45
CA LEU A 512 34.48 -12.11 -25.70
C LEU A 512 34.87 -12.11 -24.22
N PHE A 513 35.53 -11.05 -23.73
CA PHE A 513 36.13 -11.03 -22.41
C PHE A 513 35.45 -10.05 -21.45
N THR A 514 35.64 -10.27 -20.16
CA THR A 514 35.28 -9.36 -19.08
C THR A 514 36.54 -8.77 -18.46
N ARG A 515 36.49 -7.49 -18.09
CA ARG A 515 37.61 -6.76 -17.48
C ARG A 515 37.14 -5.95 -16.29
N MET A 516 37.82 -6.09 -15.15
CA MET A 516 37.55 -5.23 -14.00
C MET A 516 38.05 -3.81 -14.26
N HIS A 517 37.19 -2.82 -14.08
CA HIS A 517 37.49 -1.42 -14.33
C HIS A 517 36.97 -0.55 -13.19
N ARG A 518 37.84 0.34 -12.69
CA ARG A 518 37.57 1.20 -11.55
C ARG A 518 37.21 2.60 -12.03
N THR A 519 35.92 2.92 -12.21
CA THR A 519 35.58 4.28 -12.68
C THR A 519 34.19 4.80 -12.33
N GLU A 520 33.32 4.08 -11.63
CA GLU A 520 31.98 4.60 -11.34
C GLU A 520 31.77 5.16 -9.93
N ARG A 521 30.85 6.12 -9.86
CA ARG A 521 30.56 6.98 -8.73
C ARG A 521 29.21 6.60 -8.14
N ASN A 522 29.17 5.88 -7.02
CA ASN A 522 27.92 5.63 -6.30
C ASN A 522 28.12 5.86 -4.79
N ILE A 523 28.18 7.13 -4.38
CA ILE A 523 28.16 7.50 -2.96
C ILE A 523 27.01 8.49 -2.75
N ALA A 524 26.04 8.10 -1.93
CA ALA A 524 25.04 9.00 -1.36
C ALA A 524 25.45 9.32 0.09
N VAL A 525 25.38 10.59 0.49
CA VAL A 525 25.68 11.03 1.85
C VAL A 525 24.45 11.70 2.43
N CYS A 526 23.93 11.17 3.54
CA CYS A 526 22.86 11.77 4.31
C CYS A 526 23.42 12.29 5.63
N PHE A 527 23.09 13.54 6.00
CA PHE A 527 23.45 14.14 7.28
C PHE A 527 22.22 14.26 8.15
N MET A 528 22.22 13.56 9.28
CA MET A 528 21.18 13.69 10.31
C MET A 528 21.74 14.51 11.46
N VAL A 529 21.06 15.59 11.81
CA VAL A 529 21.48 16.50 12.88
C VAL A 529 20.34 16.59 13.89
N ASP A 530 20.57 16.12 15.11
CA ASP A 530 19.64 16.32 16.21
C ASP A 530 19.69 17.78 16.66
N MET A 531 18.65 18.54 16.33
CA MET A 531 18.48 19.93 16.75
C MET A 531 17.57 20.06 17.99
N SER A 532 17.06 18.95 18.53
CA SER A 532 16.20 18.99 19.72
C SER A 532 17.06 19.27 20.95
N GLY A 533 16.67 20.25 21.76
CA GLY A 533 17.36 20.56 23.03
C GLY A 533 17.20 19.47 24.11
N SER A 534 16.74 18.27 23.75
CA SER A 534 16.41 17.18 24.68
C SER A 534 17.63 16.33 25.06
N THR A 535 18.72 16.38 24.28
CA THR A 535 20.02 15.83 24.64
C THR A 535 20.85 16.82 25.48
N LYS A 536 20.30 17.30 26.61
CA LYS A 536 21.06 17.98 27.68
C LYS A 536 21.96 17.02 28.47
N GLY A 537 22.54 16.03 27.79
CA GLY A 537 23.49 15.08 28.35
C GLY A 537 24.89 15.32 27.78
N TRP A 538 25.75 15.98 28.57
CA TRP A 538 27.22 15.88 28.52
C TRP A 538 28.06 16.55 27.41
N ILE A 539 27.51 17.22 26.40
CA ILE A 539 28.37 17.77 25.30
C ILE A 539 28.63 19.29 25.39
N ASN A 540 27.84 20.06 26.15
CA ASN A 540 27.97 21.53 26.20
C ASN A 540 29.02 22.09 27.19
N GLU A 541 29.80 21.25 27.87
CA GLU A 541 30.90 21.74 28.75
C GLU A 541 32.28 21.79 28.05
N ALA A 542 32.38 21.38 26.78
CA ALA A 542 33.65 21.36 26.05
C ALA A 542 34.02 22.69 25.36
N GLU A 543 33.15 23.71 25.38
CA GLU A 543 33.46 25.06 24.92
C GLU A 543 33.26 26.08 26.06
N ARG A 544 34.16 26.04 27.05
CA ARG A 544 34.47 27.19 27.91
C ARG A 544 35.97 27.46 27.95
#